data_AF-A0A7Z7IHY8-F1
#
_entry.id   AF-A0A7Z7IHY8-F1
#
_cell.length_a   1.000
_cell.length_b   1.000
_cell.length_c   1.000
_cell.angle_alpha   90.00
_cell.angle_beta   90.00
_cell.angle_gamma   90.00
#
_symmetry.space_group_name_H-M   'P 1'
#
loop_
_entity.id
_entity.type
_entity.pdbx_description
1 polymer ?
#
loop_
_entity_poly.entity_id
_entity_poly.type
_entity_poly.pdbx_seq_one_letter_code
_entity_poly.pdbx_strand_id
1 'polypeptide(L)'
;MTEVPFGGHGLHHDPNVALSRAITEAAQSRLTAISGAREDLPIAIYQRFAQIHTYAPVQRSLQSMPTATPTPWHIECSDSLNELVTSGTAIATRAGTEPLAAVCDFPDACVPVVKVIAPGLTASHGSPMRAPLQELT
;
A
#
# COMPACT_ATOMS: atom_id res chain seq x y z
N MET A 1 22.40 11.02 6.14
CA MET A 1 21.39 10.39 7.01
C MET A 1 20.27 9.88 6.13
N THR A 2 20.20 8.57 5.90
CA THR A 2 19.10 7.95 5.15
C THR A 2 17.87 8.01 6.04
N GLU A 3 16.84 8.77 5.68
CA GLU A 3 15.55 8.74 6.37
C GLU A 3 14.96 7.32 6.29
N VAL A 4 14.15 6.89 7.27
CA VAL A 4 13.27 5.72 7.05
C VAL A 4 11.96 6.32 6.58
N PRO A 5 11.70 6.40 5.26
CA PRO A 5 10.48 7.03 4.79
C PRO A 5 9.32 6.06 5.08
N PHE A 6 8.55 6.35 6.12
CA PHE A 6 7.21 5.76 6.26
C PHE A 6 6.32 6.45 5.23
N GLY A 7 6.00 5.73 4.17
CA GLY A 7 5.09 6.16 3.12
C GLY A 7 3.79 5.37 3.14
N GLY A 8 2.82 5.86 2.37
CA GLY A 8 1.56 5.18 2.11
C GLY A 8 1.08 5.50 0.71
N HIS A 9 0.32 4.57 0.12
CA HIS A 9 -0.23 4.70 -1.21
C HIS A 9 -1.74 4.59 -1.15
N GLY A 10 -2.44 5.17 -2.13
CA GLY A 10 -3.89 5.13 -2.17
C GLY A 10 -4.38 5.28 -3.58
N LEU A 11 -5.33 4.43 -3.95
CA LEU A 11 -6.00 4.46 -5.25
C LEU A 11 -7.50 4.31 -5.03
N HIS A 12 -8.25 5.22 -5.66
CA HIS A 12 -9.71 5.23 -5.69
C HIS A 12 -10.18 6.18 -6.80
N HIS A 13 -11.42 6.02 -7.28
CA HIS A 13 -12.02 6.94 -8.26
C HIS A 13 -12.21 8.34 -7.68
N ASP A 14 -12.64 8.42 -6.43
CA ASP A 14 -12.65 9.66 -5.64
C ASP A 14 -11.23 9.95 -5.08
N PRO A 15 -10.58 11.06 -5.46
CA PRO A 15 -9.25 11.44 -5.00
C PRO A 15 -9.21 11.78 -3.52
N ASN A 16 -10.32 12.18 -2.90
CA ASN A 16 -10.38 12.37 -1.45
C ASN A 16 -10.21 11.03 -0.72
N VAL A 17 -10.85 9.97 -1.23
CA VAL A 17 -10.69 8.60 -0.71
C VAL A 17 -9.27 8.10 -0.99
N ALA A 18 -8.73 8.33 -2.20
CA ALA A 18 -7.36 7.95 -2.54
C ALA A 18 -6.34 8.63 -1.59
N LEU A 19 -6.49 9.93 -1.35
CA LEU A 19 -5.65 10.69 -0.43
C LEU A 19 -5.79 10.21 1.02
N SER A 20 -7.03 9.99 1.48
CA SER A 20 -7.29 9.44 2.81
C SER A 20 -6.61 8.09 3.00
N ARG A 21 -6.67 7.20 2.00
CA ARG A 21 -5.96 5.91 2.01
C ARG A 21 -4.44 6.08 2.10
N ALA A 22 -3.86 6.95 1.28
CA ALA A 22 -2.42 7.17 1.30
C ALA A 22 -1.92 7.71 2.67
N ILE A 23 -2.65 8.67 3.25
CA ILE A 23 -2.31 9.23 4.57
C ILE A 23 -2.46 8.18 5.68
N THR A 24 -3.54 7.40 5.65
CA THR A 24 -3.79 6.37 6.67
C THR A 24 -2.81 5.19 6.55
N GLU A 25 -2.40 4.81 5.35
CA GLU A 25 -1.34 3.81 5.15
C GLU A 25 0.01 4.31 5.68
N ALA A 26 0.37 5.58 5.45
CA ALA A 26 1.60 6.15 6.01
C ALA A 26 1.60 6.15 7.55
N ALA A 27 0.46 6.48 8.16
CA ALA A 27 0.28 6.39 9.60
C ALA A 27 0.37 4.93 10.09
N GLN A 28 -0.30 3.99 9.42
CA GLN A 28 -0.25 2.56 9.74
C GLN A 28 1.18 2.02 9.67
N SER A 29 1.93 2.34 8.61
CA SER A 29 3.31 1.93 8.40
C SER A 29 4.21 2.34 9.58
N ARG A 30 4.08 3.60 10.02
CA ARG A 30 4.82 4.11 11.18
C ARG A 30 4.39 3.48 12.49
N LEU A 31 3.08 3.39 12.77
CA LEU A 31 2.56 2.80 14.02
C LEU A 31 2.96 1.34 14.16
N THR A 32 2.95 0.61 13.05
CA THR A 32 3.36 -0.79 12.99
C THR A 32 4.85 -0.97 13.34
N ALA A 33 5.71 -0.05 12.90
CA ALA A 33 7.12 -0.07 13.28
C ALA A 33 7.34 0.35 14.75
N ILE A 34 6.54 1.27 15.28
CA ILE A 34 6.61 1.67 16.70
C ILE A 34 6.17 0.54 17.62
N SER A 35 5.10 -0.19 17.26
CA SER A 35 4.54 -1.24 18.11
C SER A 35 5.44 -2.47 18.24
N GLY A 36 6.42 -2.66 17.34
CA GLY A 36 7.27 -3.84 17.36
C GLY A 36 6.57 -5.14 16.94
N ALA A 37 5.34 -5.07 16.43
CA ALA A 37 4.49 -6.24 16.23
C ALA A 37 4.76 -7.03 14.93
N ARG A 38 5.64 -6.54 14.05
CA ARG A 38 5.96 -7.17 12.76
C ARG A 38 7.28 -7.91 12.83
N GLU A 39 7.29 -9.14 12.34
CA GLU A 39 8.50 -9.95 12.23
C GLU A 39 9.21 -9.79 10.87
N ASP A 40 8.53 -9.22 9.88
CA ASP A 40 9.03 -8.97 8.52
C ASP A 40 9.74 -7.62 8.37
N LEU A 41 9.75 -6.79 9.41
CA LEU A 41 10.52 -5.54 9.41
C LEU A 41 11.99 -5.81 9.79
N PRO A 42 12.97 -5.29 9.03
CA PRO A 42 14.39 -5.45 9.36
C PRO A 42 14.72 -4.91 10.76
N ILE A 43 15.50 -5.67 11.53
CA ILE A 43 15.89 -5.30 12.91
C ILE A 43 16.57 -3.93 13.02
N ALA A 44 17.25 -3.49 11.95
CA ALA A 44 17.87 -2.18 11.86
C ALA A 44 16.87 -1.02 12.02
N ILE A 45 15.61 -1.20 11.61
CA ILE A 45 14.54 -0.21 11.80
C ILE A 45 14.28 -0.03 13.31
N TYR A 46 14.13 -1.12 14.06
CA TYR A 46 13.90 -1.10 15.49
C TYR A 46 15.08 -0.54 16.28
N GLN A 47 16.31 -0.96 15.96
CA GLN A 47 17.53 -0.46 16.60
C GLN A 47 17.67 1.06 16.44
N ARG A 48 17.28 1.59 15.28
CA ARG A 48 17.31 3.03 15.04
C ARG A 48 16.27 3.79 15.86
N PHE A 49 15.06 3.26 16.04
CA PHE A 49 14.08 3.87 16.94
C PHE A 49 14.59 3.94 18.38
N ALA A 50 15.23 2.87 18.85
CA ALA A 50 15.88 2.87 20.16
C ALA A 50 16.96 3.96 20.27
N GLN A 51 17.70 4.23 19.18
CA GLN A 51 18.71 5.30 19.12
C GLN A 51 18.10 6.71 19.02
N ILE A 52 16.96 6.88 18.33
CA ILE A 52 16.26 8.19 18.20
C ILE A 52 15.74 8.69 19.55
N HIS A 53 15.42 7.79 20.48
CA HIS A 53 15.07 8.16 21.86
C HIS A 53 16.24 8.76 22.68
N THR A 54 17.44 8.83 22.10
CA THR A 54 18.60 9.51 22.70
C THR A 54 18.58 11.01 22.37
N TYR A 55 17.55 11.76 22.78
CA TYR A 55 17.45 13.25 22.81
C TYR A 55 18.03 14.07 21.63
N ALA A 56 18.29 13.46 20.47
CA ALA A 56 18.83 14.17 19.33
C ALA A 56 17.69 15.00 18.71
N PRO A 57 17.88 16.30 18.45
CA PRO A 57 16.87 17.11 17.82
C PRO A 57 16.48 16.44 16.49
N VAL A 58 15.18 16.19 16.33
CA VAL A 58 14.61 15.64 15.10
C VAL A 58 14.97 16.61 13.97
N GLN A 59 16.01 16.27 13.19
CA GLN A 59 16.31 17.00 11.99
C GLN A 59 15.10 16.83 11.07
N ARG A 60 14.42 17.94 10.75
CA ARG A 60 13.40 17.97 9.71
C ARG A 60 13.99 17.29 8.48
N SER A 61 13.21 16.39 7.88
CA SER A 61 13.52 15.91 6.53
C SER A 61 13.90 17.09 5.65
N LEU A 62 15.11 17.07 5.13
CA LEU A 62 15.59 18.07 4.17
C LEU A 62 15.13 17.72 2.74
N GLN A 63 14.25 16.74 2.57
CA GLN A 63 13.64 16.49 1.28
C GLN A 63 12.73 17.67 0.93
N SER A 64 13.21 18.51 0.01
CA SER A 64 12.42 19.57 -0.61
C SER A 64 11.24 18.92 -1.34
N MET A 65 10.08 18.93 -0.69
CA MET A 65 8.83 18.56 -1.34
C MET A 65 8.45 19.69 -2.31
N PRO A 66 8.24 19.40 -3.61
CA PRO A 66 7.74 20.41 -4.53
C PRO A 66 6.36 20.90 -4.03
N THR A 67 6.12 22.21 -4.12
CA THR A 67 4.80 22.76 -3.84
C THR A 67 3.81 22.18 -4.83
N ALA A 68 2.87 21.36 -4.36
CA ALA A 68 1.80 20.85 -5.19
C ALA A 68 0.86 21.99 -5.57
N THR A 69 0.54 22.12 -6.86
CA THR A 69 -0.53 23.01 -7.31
C THR A 69 -1.88 22.39 -6.90
N PRO A 70 -2.75 23.14 -6.20
CA PRO A 70 -4.10 22.66 -5.93
C PRO A 70 -4.80 22.33 -7.24
N THR A 71 -5.14 21.07 -7.43
CA THR A 71 -5.86 20.58 -8.59
C THR A 71 -7.32 20.41 -8.17
N PRO A 72 -8.26 21.26 -8.64
CA PRO A 72 -9.66 21.09 -8.31
C PRO A 72 -10.17 19.82 -9.00
N TRP A 73 -10.65 18.88 -8.19
CA TRP A 73 -11.25 17.65 -8.67
C TRP A 73 -12.77 17.83 -8.65
N HIS A 74 -13.38 17.91 -9.82
CA HIS A 74 -14.83 17.80 -9.96
C HIS A 74 -15.16 16.36 -10.26
N ILE A 75 -15.64 15.63 -9.26
CA ILE A 75 -16.06 14.23 -9.43
C ILE A 75 -17.49 14.10 -8.92
N GLU A 76 -18.34 13.54 -9.78
CA GLU A 76 -19.65 13.06 -9.35
C GLU A 76 -19.41 11.81 -8.51
N CYS A 77 -19.73 11.90 -7.22
CA CYS A 77 -19.63 10.74 -6.33
C CYS A 77 -20.66 9.70 -6.77
N SER A 78 -20.17 8.51 -7.09
CA SER A 78 -20.98 7.38 -7.50
C SER A 78 -20.58 6.17 -6.66
N ASP A 79 -21.51 5.70 -5.84
CA ASP A 79 -21.34 4.47 -5.04
C ASP A 79 -21.59 3.21 -5.89
N SER A 80 -21.48 3.32 -7.21
CA SER A 80 -21.89 2.27 -8.13
C SER A 80 -20.77 1.24 -8.33
N LEU A 81 -21.05 0.00 -7.95
CA LEU A 81 -20.21 -1.16 -8.29
C LEU A 81 -19.98 -1.31 -9.81
N ASN A 82 -20.84 -0.73 -10.65
CA ASN A 82 -20.64 -0.75 -12.10
C ASN A 82 -19.40 0.04 -12.54
N GLU A 83 -18.94 1.04 -11.76
CA GLU A 83 -17.71 1.78 -12.06
C GLU A 83 -16.44 0.96 -11.76
N LEU A 84 -16.54 -0.07 -10.92
CA LEU A 84 -15.44 -1.04 -10.78
C LEU A 84 -15.29 -1.90 -12.05
N VAL A 85 -16.38 -2.19 -12.76
CA VAL A 85 -16.35 -2.95 -14.01
C VAL A 85 -15.66 -2.14 -15.12
N THR A 86 -15.91 -0.83 -15.20
CA THR A 86 -15.22 0.05 -16.17
C THR A 86 -13.72 0.16 -15.90
N SER A 87 -13.29 0.04 -14.64
CA SER A 87 -11.88 -0.04 -14.27
C SER A 87 -11.19 -1.27 -14.87
N GLY A 88 -11.87 -2.42 -14.90
CA GLY A 88 -11.35 -3.64 -15.54
C GLY A 88 -11.04 -3.43 -17.01
N THR A 89 -11.96 -2.79 -17.74
CA THR A 89 -11.78 -2.44 -19.16
C THR A 89 -10.63 -1.45 -19.37
N ALA A 90 -10.52 -0.43 -18.51
CA ALA A 90 -9.42 0.54 -18.57
C ALA A 90 -8.05 -0.13 -18.34
N ILE A 91 -7.97 -1.06 -17.39
CA ILE A 91 -6.75 -1.85 -17.14
C ILE A 91 -6.45 -2.75 -18.33
N ALA A 92 -7.45 -3.44 -18.88
CA ALA A 92 -7.29 -4.30 -20.06
C ALA A 92 -6.74 -3.51 -21.26
N THR A 93 -7.25 -2.30 -21.47
CA THR A 93 -6.81 -1.39 -22.53
C THR A 93 -5.34 -0.99 -22.35
N ARG A 94 -4.91 -0.77 -21.11
CA ARG A 94 -3.54 -0.35 -20.79
C ARG A 94 -2.53 -1.50 -20.77
N ALA A 95 -2.93 -2.67 -20.29
CA ALA A 95 -2.05 -3.80 -20.04
C ALA A 95 -2.09 -4.85 -21.17
N GLY A 96 -3.05 -4.75 -22.09
CA GLY A 96 -3.26 -5.70 -23.18
C GLY A 96 -3.92 -7.01 -22.74
N THR A 97 -4.29 -7.15 -21.47
CA THR A 97 -4.95 -8.33 -20.92
C THR A 97 -5.92 -7.92 -19.82
N GLU A 98 -7.11 -8.49 -19.83
CA GLU A 98 -8.11 -8.24 -18.80
C GLU A 98 -7.66 -8.78 -17.43
N PRO A 99 -7.94 -8.08 -16.33
CA PRO A 99 -7.69 -8.61 -14.99
C PRO A 99 -8.44 -9.92 -14.72
N LEU A 100 -7.75 -10.89 -14.15
CA LEU A 100 -8.30 -12.17 -13.71
C LEU A 100 -8.64 -12.09 -12.23
N ALA A 101 -9.84 -12.50 -11.84
CA ALA A 101 -10.24 -12.62 -10.45
C ALA A 101 -10.34 -14.10 -10.04
N ALA A 102 -9.55 -14.51 -9.06
CA ALA A 102 -9.69 -15.80 -8.40
C ALA A 102 -10.54 -15.60 -7.13
N VAL A 103 -11.73 -16.18 -7.11
CA VAL A 103 -12.57 -16.22 -5.90
C VAL A 103 -11.97 -17.21 -4.92
N CYS A 104 -11.67 -16.75 -3.71
CA CYS A 104 -11.15 -17.59 -2.65
C CYS A 104 -12.33 -18.13 -1.83
N ASP A 105 -12.95 -19.20 -2.36
CA ASP A 105 -14.10 -19.85 -1.73
C ASP A 105 -13.65 -20.88 -0.69
N PHE A 106 -14.15 -20.76 0.53
CA PHE A 106 -13.88 -21.68 1.63
C PHE A 106 -15.19 -22.04 2.34
N PRO A 107 -15.41 -23.32 2.69
CA PRO A 107 -16.70 -23.80 3.22
C PRO A 107 -17.26 -23.04 4.44
N ASP A 108 -16.42 -22.35 5.20
CA ASP A 108 -16.81 -21.58 6.41
C ASP A 108 -16.41 -20.10 6.35
N ALA A 109 -16.06 -19.57 5.17
CA ALA A 109 -15.70 -18.16 5.06
C ALA A 109 -16.92 -17.26 5.28
N CYS A 110 -16.87 -16.43 6.32
CA CYS A 110 -17.89 -15.42 6.58
C CYS A 110 -17.65 -14.09 5.83
N VAL A 111 -16.54 -13.96 5.10
CA VAL A 111 -16.14 -12.75 4.38
C VAL A 111 -15.73 -13.13 2.96
N PRO A 112 -16.28 -12.47 1.92
CA PRO A 112 -15.90 -12.73 0.54
C PRO A 112 -14.48 -12.26 0.28
N VAL A 113 -13.63 -13.14 -0.27
CA VAL A 113 -12.24 -12.84 -0.60
C VAL A 113 -12.01 -13.13 -2.08
N VAL A 114 -11.36 -12.18 -2.76
CA VAL A 114 -10.94 -12.32 -4.15
C VAL A 114 -9.48 -11.93 -4.29
N LYS A 115 -8.72 -12.68 -5.09
CA LYS A 115 -7.39 -12.32 -5.54
C LYS A 115 -7.46 -11.88 -7.00
N VAL A 116 -7.22 -10.59 -7.25
CA VAL A 116 -7.18 -10.04 -8.60
C VAL A 116 -5.75 -10.00 -9.11
N ILE A 117 -5.53 -10.49 -10.32
CA ILE A 117 -4.26 -10.49 -11.04
C ILE A 117 -4.47 -9.73 -12.33
N ALA A 118 -3.72 -8.65 -12.56
CA ALA A 118 -3.73 -7.91 -13.81
C ALA A 118 -2.40 -8.14 -14.56
N PRO A 119 -2.35 -9.09 -15.51
CA PRO A 119 -1.13 -9.38 -16.26
C PRO A 119 -0.62 -8.13 -16.98
N GLY A 120 0.70 -7.94 -17.03
CA GLY A 120 1.32 -6.78 -17.67
C GLY A 120 1.40 -5.51 -16.81
N LEU A 121 0.76 -5.47 -15.64
CA LEU A 121 1.00 -4.41 -14.66
C LEU A 121 2.22 -4.72 -13.80
N THR A 122 3.05 -3.70 -13.54
CA THR A 122 4.20 -3.80 -12.64
C THR A 122 3.77 -3.59 -11.20
N ALA A 123 4.20 -4.47 -10.30
CA ALA A 123 4.11 -4.23 -8.86
C ALA A 123 5.35 -3.46 -8.41
N SER A 124 5.16 -2.32 -7.74
CA SER A 124 6.24 -1.48 -7.21
C SER A 124 6.93 -2.09 -5.99
N HIS A 125 6.32 -3.10 -5.38
CA HIS A 125 6.84 -3.80 -4.21
C HIS A 125 6.80 -5.31 -4.47
N GLY A 126 7.94 -5.97 -4.30
CA GLY A 126 7.96 -7.43 -4.23
C GLY A 126 7.11 -7.86 -3.04
N SER A 127 6.14 -8.76 -3.25
CA SER A 127 5.47 -9.40 -2.13
C SER A 127 6.54 -10.04 -1.25
N PRO A 128 6.51 -9.89 0.08
CA PRO A 128 7.36 -10.70 0.94
C PRO A 128 6.87 -12.14 0.80
N MET A 129 7.35 -12.84 -0.23
CA MET A 129 7.20 -14.27 -0.33
C MET A 129 7.96 -14.85 0.85
N ARG A 130 7.22 -15.39 1.82
CA ARG A 130 7.84 -16.30 2.79
C ARG A 130 8.51 -17.39 1.97
N ALA A 131 9.83 -17.47 2.07
CA ALA A 131 10.54 -18.65 1.60
C ALA A 131 9.94 -19.84 2.36
N PRO A 132 9.42 -20.88 1.67
CA PRO A 132 8.97 -22.07 2.37
C PRO A 132 10.15 -22.62 3.17
N LEU A 133 9.91 -22.98 4.43
CA LEU A 133 10.87 -23.74 5.22
C LEU A 133 11.18 -25.00 4.41
N GLN A 134 12.43 -25.16 3.99
CA GLN A 134 12.88 -26.43 3.44
C GLN A 134 12.69 -27.47 4.54
N GLU A 135 11.77 -28.41 4.34
CA GLU A 135 11.68 -29.57 5.20
C GLU A 135 13.04 -30.27 5.15
N LEU A 136 13.74 -30.29 6.28
CA LEU A 136 14.94 -31.10 6.45
C LEU A 136 14.49 -32.56 6.45
N THR A 137 14.53 -33.19 5.27
CA THR A 137 14.47 -34.66 5.10
C THR A 137 15.67 -35.33 5.76
#